data_AF-A0A7K4HKN0-F1
#
_entry.id   AF-A0A7K4HKN0-F1
#
_cell.length_a   1.000
_cell.length_b   1.000
_cell.length_c   1.000
_cell.angle_alpha   90.00
_cell.angle_beta   90.00
_cell.angle_gamma   90.00
#
_symmetry.space_group_name_H-M   'P 1'
#
loop_
_entity.id
_entity.type
_entity.pdbx_description
1 polymer ?
#
loop_
_entity_poly.entity_id
_entity_poly.type
_entity_poly.pdbx_seq_one_letter_code
_entity_poly.pdbx_strand_id
1 'polypeptide(L)'
;MCKRNGFTLIELLVVIAIIALLMAILMPALNRVKKQAKMVVCQAQLKSWGQIWAIYCDDNNGYFPFHTLGQNIRGSWIYPLRSHWETKSHILRCPMATKPPLSARGGNVYGGPFNTYQMAIGGPENLQEECSYGSNNWTFNSRPGLTEIQGRPTKWNWNTPNVKGGNKAPIFSDTMWKGGGPYETGIGGEPPQF
;
A
#
# COMPACT_ATOMS: atom_id res chain seq x y z
N MET A 1 -11.14 7.80 68.57
CA MET A 1 -10.06 8.14 67.62
C MET A 1 -9.75 6.90 66.80
N CYS A 2 -9.99 6.92 65.49
CA CYS A 2 -9.74 5.77 64.63
C CYS A 2 -8.27 5.75 64.21
N LYS A 3 -7.51 4.72 64.60
CA LYS A 3 -6.12 4.53 64.14
C LYS A 3 -6.14 4.36 62.61
N ARG A 4 -5.45 5.26 61.89
CA ARG A 4 -5.17 5.05 60.47
C ARG A 4 -4.06 4.01 60.36
N ASN A 5 -4.36 2.85 59.79
CA ASN A 5 -3.35 1.87 59.43
C ASN A 5 -2.54 2.45 58.26
N GLY A 6 -1.24 2.70 58.49
CA GLY A 6 -0.32 3.15 57.45
C GLY A 6 0.15 1.97 56.61
N PHE A 7 0.29 2.18 55.30
CA PHE A 7 0.88 1.19 54.39
C PHE A 7 2.34 0.96 54.76
N THR A 8 2.75 -0.30 54.86
CA THR A 8 4.17 -0.65 55.06
C THR A 8 4.92 -0.60 53.73
N LEU A 9 6.23 -0.32 53.79
CA LEU A 9 7.09 -0.30 52.61
C LEU A 9 7.10 -1.67 51.89
N ILE A 10 7.01 -2.76 52.66
CA ILE A 10 6.97 -4.13 52.16
C ILE A 10 5.70 -4.39 51.35
N GLU A 11 4.53 -3.98 51.85
CA GLU A 11 3.26 -4.13 51.13
C GLU A 11 3.28 -3.38 49.79
N LEU A 12 3.83 -2.16 49.76
CA LEU A 12 3.98 -1.40 48.53
C LEU A 12 4.94 -2.09 47.54
N LEU A 13 6.05 -2.64 48.05
CA LEU A 13 7.07 -3.32 47.23
C LEU A 13 6.53 -4.60 46.59
N VAL A 14 5.76 -5.40 47.32
CA VAL A 14 5.13 -6.62 46.77
C VAL A 14 4.14 -6.27 45.67
N VAL A 15 3.35 -5.20 45.84
CA VAL A 15 2.36 -4.78 44.84
C VAL A 15 3.04 -4.35 43.54
N ILE A 16 4.08 -3.52 43.59
CA ILE A 16 4.79 -3.12 42.37
C ILE A 16 5.49 -4.31 41.71
N ALA A 17 5.99 -5.28 42.48
CA ALA A 17 6.60 -6.50 41.94
C ALA A 17 5.58 -7.35 41.17
N ILE A 18 4.36 -7.50 41.69
CA ILE A 18 3.27 -8.21 41.01
C ILE A 18 2.86 -7.45 39.73
N ILE A 19 2.71 -6.12 39.80
CA ILE A 19 2.35 -5.30 38.61
C ILE A 19 3.43 -5.44 37.53
N ALA A 20 4.72 -5.40 37.90
CA ALA A 20 5.83 -5.54 36.96
C ALA A 20 5.83 -6.92 36.27
N LEU A 21 5.57 -8.00 37.02
CA LEU A 21 5.44 -9.35 36.48
C LEU A 21 4.27 -9.44 35.49
N LEU A 22 3.11 -8.90 35.84
CA LEU A 22 1.93 -8.89 34.97
C LEU A 22 2.17 -8.07 33.69
N MET A 23 2.81 -6.90 33.81
CA MET A 23 3.16 -6.07 32.65
C MET A 23 4.17 -6.75 31.72
N ALA A 24 5.15 -7.50 32.26
CA ALA A 24 6.12 -8.23 31.47
C ALA A 24 5.47 -9.27 30.55
N ILE A 25 4.39 -9.92 31.00
CA ILE A 25 3.62 -10.89 30.21
C ILE A 25 2.65 -10.18 29.24
N LEU A 26 2.11 -9.02 29.62
CA LEU A 26 1.11 -8.31 28.82
C LEU A 26 1.72 -7.54 27.63
N MET A 27 2.92 -6.97 27.77
CA MET A 27 3.60 -6.22 26.70
C MET A 27 3.74 -6.97 25.36
N PRO A 28 4.23 -8.22 25.31
CA PRO A 28 4.34 -8.96 24.05
C PRO A 28 2.97 -9.22 23.42
N ALA A 29 1.93 -9.51 24.22
CA ALA A 29 0.57 -9.71 23.75
C ALA A 29 0.00 -8.42 23.13
N LEU A 30 0.17 -7.27 23.79
CA LEU A 30 -0.31 -5.98 23.29
C LEU A 30 0.37 -5.57 21.98
N ASN A 31 1.67 -5.85 21.83
CA ASN A 31 2.39 -5.58 20.59
C ASN A 31 1.85 -6.42 19.42
N ARG A 32 1.47 -7.68 19.66
CA ARG A 32 0.83 -8.53 18.66
C ARG A 32 -0.55 -8.00 18.26
N VAL A 33 -1.38 -7.62 19.24
CA VAL A 33 -2.73 -7.06 18.99
C VAL A 33 -2.65 -5.77 18.18
N LYS A 34 -1.72 -4.87 18.52
CA LYS A 34 -1.50 -3.63 17.76
C LYS A 34 -1.12 -3.91 16.29
N LYS A 35 -0.24 -4.89 16.04
CA LYS A 35 0.11 -5.29 14.67
C LYS A 35 -1.10 -5.85 13.92
N GLN A 36 -1.90 -6.71 14.57
CA GLN A 36 -3.13 -7.25 13.97
C GLN A 36 -4.13 -6.16 13.62
N ALA A 37 -4.40 -5.22 14.53
CA ALA A 37 -5.30 -4.10 14.28
C ALA A 37 -4.85 -3.27 13.07
N LYS A 38 -3.55 -2.98 12.97
CA LYS A 38 -2.98 -2.27 11.81
C LYS A 38 -3.13 -3.07 10.51
N MET A 39 -2.92 -4.39 10.52
CA MET A 39 -3.12 -5.24 9.33
C MET A 39 -4.57 -5.22 8.85
N VAL A 40 -5.54 -5.27 9.77
CA VAL A 40 -6.98 -5.17 9.42
C VAL A 40 -7.28 -3.84 8.72
N VAL A 41 -6.73 -2.73 9.22
CA VAL A 41 -6.85 -1.42 8.55
C VAL A 41 -6.25 -1.47 7.15
N CYS A 42 -5.06 -2.08 6.99
CA CYS A 42 -4.43 -2.16 5.67
C CYS A 42 -5.26 -2.95 4.66
N GLN A 43 -5.89 -4.05 5.08
CA GLN A 43 -6.79 -4.86 4.25
C GLN A 43 -8.08 -4.11 3.90
N ALA A 44 -8.65 -3.36 4.85
CA ALA A 44 -9.81 -2.51 4.59
C ALA A 44 -9.49 -1.43 3.54
N GLN A 45 -8.33 -0.78 3.65
CA GLN A 45 -7.86 0.20 2.67
C GLN A 45 -7.65 -0.44 1.29
N LEU A 46 -7.08 -1.65 1.19
CA LEU A 46 -6.97 -2.38 -0.08
C LEU A 46 -8.33 -2.63 -0.74
N LYS A 47 -9.34 -3.02 0.05
CA LYS A 47 -10.70 -3.19 -0.46
C LYS A 47 -11.25 -1.87 -0.99
N SER A 48 -11.06 -0.78 -0.27
CA SER A 48 -11.45 0.56 -0.72
C SER A 48 -10.74 0.95 -2.02
N TRP A 49 -9.46 0.62 -2.19
CA TRP A 49 -8.75 0.84 -3.44
C TRP A 49 -9.35 0.07 -4.62
N GLY A 50 -9.75 -1.19 -4.41
CA GLY A 50 -10.46 -1.95 -5.43
C GLY A 50 -11.78 -1.29 -5.86
N GLN A 51 -12.52 -0.71 -4.90
CA GLN A 51 -13.75 0.04 -5.21
C GLN A 51 -13.46 1.34 -5.96
N ILE A 52 -12.44 2.10 -5.54
CA ILE A 52 -12.00 3.33 -6.23
C ILE A 52 -11.63 3.01 -7.68
N TRP A 53 -10.93 1.91 -7.90
CA TRP A 53 -10.57 1.47 -9.26
C TRP A 53 -11.79 1.12 -10.11
N ALA A 54 -12.77 0.43 -9.53
CA ALA A 54 -13.99 0.07 -10.23
C ALA A 54 -14.81 1.32 -10.61
N ILE A 55 -14.95 2.27 -9.69
CA ILE A 55 -15.63 3.55 -9.93
C ILE A 55 -14.92 4.32 -11.05
N TYR A 56 -13.60 4.44 -10.98
CA TYR A 56 -12.85 5.13 -12.03
C TYR A 56 -13.03 4.48 -13.40
N CYS A 57 -12.99 3.14 -13.47
CA CYS A 57 -13.22 2.43 -14.72
C CYS A 57 -14.63 2.70 -15.26
N ASP A 58 -15.66 2.72 -14.40
CA ASP A 58 -17.04 3.01 -14.79
C ASP A 58 -17.17 4.41 -15.41
N ASP A 59 -16.54 5.41 -14.77
CA ASP A 59 -16.52 6.80 -15.23
C ASP A 59 -15.67 7.01 -16.51
N ASN A 60 -14.75 6.08 -16.83
CA ASN A 60 -13.76 6.23 -17.89
C ASN A 60 -13.89 5.14 -18.97
N ASN A 61 -15.12 4.83 -19.39
CA ASN A 61 -15.45 3.89 -20.47
C ASN A 61 -14.91 2.46 -20.27
N GLY A 62 -14.77 2.02 -19.03
CA GLY A 62 -14.22 0.71 -18.67
C GLY A 62 -12.69 0.62 -18.79
N TYR A 63 -11.98 1.72 -18.99
CA TYR A 63 -10.52 1.72 -19.10
C TYR A 63 -9.83 2.02 -17.78
N PHE A 64 -8.71 1.32 -17.55
CA PHE A 64 -7.82 1.64 -16.45
C PHE A 64 -7.17 3.03 -16.63
N PRO A 65 -6.70 3.65 -15.54
CA PRO A 65 -6.10 4.97 -15.61
C PRO A 65 -4.92 5.04 -16.57
N PHE A 66 -4.93 6.04 -17.46
CA PHE A 66 -3.82 6.27 -18.37
C PHE A 66 -2.59 6.74 -17.60
N HIS A 67 -1.44 6.17 -17.98
CA HIS A 67 -0.17 6.57 -17.42
C HIS A 67 0.39 7.76 -18.20
N THR A 68 0.25 8.96 -17.61
CA THR A 68 0.49 10.25 -18.29
C THR A 68 1.93 10.76 -18.20
N LEU A 69 2.77 10.23 -17.29
CA LEU A 69 4.06 10.82 -16.94
C LEU A 69 5.24 9.90 -17.28
N GLY A 70 6.24 10.48 -17.96
CA GLY A 70 7.49 9.82 -18.32
C GLY A 70 8.31 9.36 -17.11
N GLN A 71 8.97 8.22 -17.29
CA GLN A 71 9.93 7.55 -16.38
C GLN A 71 9.43 7.05 -15.02
N ASN A 72 8.40 7.65 -14.41
CA ASN A 72 7.87 7.23 -13.09
C ASN A 72 6.55 6.46 -13.17
N ILE A 73 6.59 5.41 -13.98
CA ILE A 73 5.50 4.49 -14.36
C ILE A 73 4.83 3.80 -13.16
N ARG A 74 5.48 3.73 -11.99
CA ARG A 74 5.09 2.86 -10.86
C ARG A 74 4.12 3.48 -9.84
N GLY A 75 4.02 4.81 -9.78
CA GLY A 75 3.10 5.56 -8.91
C GLY A 75 2.12 6.42 -9.72
N SER A 76 2.13 6.23 -11.03
CA SER A 76 1.34 6.96 -12.02
C SER A 76 -0.17 6.78 -11.85
N TRP A 77 -0.64 5.74 -11.17
CA TRP A 77 -2.05 5.56 -10.82
C TRP A 77 -2.53 6.55 -9.74
N ILE A 78 -1.62 7.09 -8.94
CA ILE A 78 -1.93 8.02 -7.85
C ILE A 78 -2.55 9.29 -8.42
N TYR A 79 -1.98 9.80 -9.52
CA TYR A 79 -2.44 11.04 -10.16
C TYR A 79 -3.89 10.99 -10.71
N PRO A 80 -4.26 10.07 -11.62
CA PRO A 80 -5.60 10.01 -12.18
C PRO A 80 -6.68 9.67 -11.13
N LEU A 81 -6.31 9.02 -10.03
CA LEU A 81 -7.22 8.71 -8.94
C LEU A 81 -7.29 9.79 -7.85
N ARG A 82 -6.58 10.93 -8.02
CA ARG A 82 -6.43 11.98 -7.00
C ARG A 82 -7.75 12.47 -6.43
N SER A 83 -8.75 12.71 -7.27
CA SER A 83 -10.09 13.16 -6.85
C SER A 83 -10.74 12.23 -5.81
N HIS A 84 -10.40 10.93 -5.81
CA HIS A 84 -10.99 9.96 -4.89
C HIS A 84 -10.26 9.86 -3.55
N TRP A 85 -9.01 10.32 -3.44
CA TRP A 85 -8.20 10.17 -2.22
C TRP A 85 -7.61 11.47 -1.66
N GLU A 86 -7.68 12.60 -2.37
CA GLU A 86 -7.10 13.87 -1.94
C GLU A 86 -7.62 14.34 -0.56
N THR A 87 -8.91 14.15 -0.30
CA THR A 87 -9.52 14.48 1.01
C THR A 87 -9.14 13.50 2.11
N LYS A 88 -8.61 12.32 1.75
CA LYS A 88 -8.30 11.19 2.63
C LYS A 88 -6.93 10.58 2.33
N SER A 89 -5.88 11.42 2.31
CA SER A 89 -4.50 11.00 1.97
C SER A 89 -3.93 9.85 2.81
N HIS A 90 -4.47 9.58 4.01
CA HIS A 90 -4.09 8.44 4.84
C HIS A 90 -4.37 7.08 4.18
N ILE A 91 -5.26 7.01 3.17
CA ILE A 91 -5.57 5.77 2.43
C ILE A 91 -4.40 5.31 1.52
N LEU A 92 -3.46 6.20 1.21
CA LEU A 92 -2.26 5.88 0.43
C LEU A 92 -1.25 5.02 1.20
N ARG A 93 -1.38 4.94 2.54
CA ARG A 93 -0.41 4.31 3.42
C ARG A 93 -1.04 3.32 4.37
N CYS A 94 -0.56 2.09 4.30
CA CYS A 94 -0.78 1.07 5.29
C CYS A 94 -0.09 1.46 6.62
N PRO A 95 -0.80 1.48 7.77
CA PRO A 95 -0.21 1.79 9.08
C PRO A 95 0.86 0.79 9.58
N MET A 96 1.07 -0.33 8.86
CA MET A 96 2.21 -1.24 9.07
C MET A 96 3.47 -0.83 8.30
N ALA A 97 3.36 0.03 7.30
CA ALA A 97 4.50 0.45 6.49
C ALA A 97 5.37 1.46 7.26
N THR A 98 6.68 1.27 7.17
CA THR A 98 7.70 2.11 7.78
C THR A 98 8.08 3.21 6.80
N LYS A 99 8.20 4.44 7.30
CA LYS A 99 8.65 5.57 6.47
C LYS A 99 10.16 5.45 6.22
N PRO A 100 10.66 5.71 5.02
CA PRO A 100 12.09 5.74 4.77
C PRO A 100 12.75 6.87 5.59
N PRO A 101 14.05 6.73 5.91
CA PRO A 101 14.80 7.77 6.58
C PRO A 101 14.75 9.09 5.80
N LEU A 102 14.79 10.21 6.50
CA LEU A 102 14.71 11.56 5.90
C LEU A 102 15.74 11.78 4.78
N SER A 103 16.92 11.16 4.89
CA SER A 103 18.00 11.22 3.88
C SER A 103 17.66 10.57 2.54
N ALA A 104 16.61 9.74 2.48
CA ALA A 104 16.11 9.19 1.23
C ALA A 104 15.05 10.11 0.57
N ARG A 105 14.58 11.15 1.25
CA ARG A 105 13.57 12.09 0.71
C ARG A 105 14.26 13.07 -0.22
N GLY A 106 13.85 13.10 -1.48
CA GLY A 106 14.46 13.92 -2.53
C GLY A 106 14.78 13.17 -3.83
N GLY A 107 14.59 11.84 -3.88
CA GLY A 107 14.72 11.03 -5.09
C GLY A 107 13.61 9.98 -5.23
N ASN A 108 13.61 9.22 -6.34
CA ASN A 108 12.71 8.08 -6.52
C ASN A 108 13.06 6.97 -5.51
N VAL A 109 12.44 7.01 -4.32
CA VAL A 109 12.59 5.96 -3.31
C VAL A 109 11.72 4.81 -3.73
N TYR A 110 12.33 3.80 -4.31
CA TYR A 110 11.67 2.54 -4.54
C TYR A 110 11.48 1.88 -3.17
N GLY A 111 10.28 1.97 -2.60
CA GLY A 111 9.92 1.36 -1.32
C GLY A 111 10.13 -0.16 -1.31
N GLY A 112 9.73 -0.80 -0.21
CA GLY A 112 9.96 -2.23 0.00
C GLY A 112 8.73 -2.91 0.58
N PRO A 113 8.83 -4.23 0.88
CA PRO A 113 7.72 -5.00 1.45
C PRO A 113 7.13 -4.35 2.72
N PHE A 114 7.98 -3.66 3.48
CA PHE A 114 7.60 -2.99 4.73
C PHE A 114 7.85 -1.48 4.71
N ASN A 115 8.26 -0.90 3.58
CA ASN A 115 8.66 0.50 3.50
C ASN A 115 7.79 1.26 2.51
N THR A 116 7.36 2.46 2.88
CA THR A 116 6.69 3.36 1.93
C THR A 116 7.66 3.76 0.82
N TYR A 117 7.11 4.02 -0.35
CA TYR A 117 7.81 4.62 -1.48
C TYR A 117 7.38 6.08 -1.64
N GLN A 118 8.27 6.85 -2.23
CA GLN A 118 7.98 8.20 -2.70
C GLN A 118 8.31 8.21 -4.18
N MET A 119 7.27 8.37 -4.99
CA MET A 119 7.45 8.54 -6.42
C MET A 119 7.26 10.00 -6.72
N ALA A 120 8.22 10.59 -7.43
CA ALA A 120 8.07 11.93 -7.97
C ALA A 120 6.96 11.86 -9.03
N ILE A 121 5.73 12.05 -8.58
CA ILE A 121 4.57 12.21 -9.44
C ILE A 121 4.70 13.65 -9.94
N GLY A 122 5.25 13.80 -11.14
CA GLY A 122 5.37 15.09 -11.84
C GLY A 122 4.00 15.63 -12.26
N GLY A 123 3.10 15.85 -11.29
CA GLY A 123 1.97 16.74 -11.49
C GLY A 123 2.45 18.19 -11.58
N PRO A 124 1.56 19.14 -11.93
CA PRO A 124 1.88 20.57 -12.07
C PRO A 124 2.57 21.19 -10.85
N GLU A 125 2.50 20.54 -9.68
CA GLU A 125 2.92 21.07 -8.39
C GLU A 125 4.05 20.27 -7.70
N ASN A 126 4.68 19.28 -8.34
CA ASN A 126 5.79 18.50 -7.75
C ASN A 126 5.50 17.88 -6.36
N LEU A 127 4.24 17.54 -6.07
CA LEU A 127 3.84 16.93 -4.80
C LEU A 127 4.35 15.48 -4.73
N GLN A 128 5.33 15.22 -3.87
CA GLN A 128 5.86 13.88 -3.58
C GLN A 128 4.88 13.14 -2.66
N GLU A 129 3.93 12.41 -3.24
CA GLU A 129 3.02 11.59 -2.44
C GLU A 129 3.72 10.33 -1.93
N GLU A 130 3.65 10.12 -0.61
CA GLU A 130 4.18 8.93 0.04
C GLU A 130 3.10 7.85 0.09
N CYS A 131 3.41 6.69 -0.48
CA CYS A 131 2.49 5.57 -0.61
C CYS A 131 3.15 4.27 -0.15
N SER A 132 2.36 3.30 0.31
CA SER A 132 2.86 1.92 0.53
C SER A 132 2.28 0.94 -0.48
N TYR A 133 1.05 1.20 -0.94
CA TYR A 133 0.32 0.30 -1.82
C TYR A 133 0.74 0.40 -3.29
N GLY A 134 0.60 -0.68 -4.05
CA GLY A 134 0.95 -0.72 -5.47
C GLY A 134 -0.17 -1.24 -6.34
N SER A 135 -0.34 -0.65 -7.52
CA SER A 135 -1.13 -1.25 -8.59
C SER A 135 -0.37 -2.40 -9.24
N ASN A 136 -1.10 -3.39 -9.70
CA ASN A 136 -0.57 -4.48 -10.51
C ASN A 136 -0.07 -3.93 -11.87
N ASN A 137 1.11 -4.34 -12.33
CA ASN A 137 1.62 -3.85 -13.62
C ASN A 137 0.84 -4.41 -14.82
N TRP A 138 0.05 -5.46 -14.62
CA TRP A 138 -0.90 -5.93 -15.63
C TRP A 138 -1.95 -4.88 -15.97
N THR A 139 -2.40 -4.04 -15.03
CA THR A 139 -3.45 -3.03 -15.27
C THR A 139 -2.92 -1.74 -15.90
N PHE A 140 -1.77 -1.83 -16.56
CA PHE A 140 -1.10 -0.68 -17.13
C PHE A 140 -1.76 -0.28 -18.46
N ASN A 141 -2.48 0.84 -18.47
CA ASN A 141 -3.04 1.39 -19.71
C ASN A 141 -2.04 2.33 -20.39
N SER A 142 -1.44 1.87 -21.49
CA SER A 142 -0.38 2.60 -22.18
C SER A 142 -0.91 3.77 -23.00
N ARG A 143 -0.14 4.87 -23.04
CA ARG A 143 -0.42 5.99 -23.94
C ARG A 143 -0.26 5.54 -25.40
N PRO A 144 -1.12 6.01 -26.33
CA PRO A 144 -0.93 5.78 -27.76
C PRO A 144 0.49 6.14 -28.21
N GLY A 145 1.18 5.20 -28.86
CA GLY A 145 2.57 5.34 -29.32
C GLY A 145 3.63 4.76 -28.39
N LEU A 146 3.29 4.35 -27.16
CA LEU A 146 4.22 3.62 -26.29
C LEU A 146 4.17 2.12 -26.60
N THR A 147 5.27 1.57 -27.13
CA THR A 147 5.36 0.17 -27.57
C THR A 147 6.00 -0.76 -26.54
N GLU A 148 6.79 -0.22 -25.61
CA GLU A 148 7.49 -0.99 -24.59
C GLU A 148 7.49 -0.28 -23.23
N ILE A 149 7.36 -1.06 -22.16
CA ILE A 149 7.50 -0.64 -20.77
C ILE A 149 8.39 -1.64 -20.03
N GLN A 150 9.51 -1.17 -19.49
CA GLN A 150 10.41 -1.98 -18.65
C GLN A 150 10.86 -3.30 -19.35
N GLY A 151 11.18 -3.26 -20.65
CA GLY A 151 11.59 -4.45 -21.39
C GLY A 151 10.42 -5.33 -21.88
N ARG A 152 9.16 -4.88 -21.74
CA ARG A 152 7.95 -5.65 -22.07
C ARG A 152 7.07 -4.91 -23.06
N PRO A 153 6.59 -5.57 -24.14
CA PRO A 153 5.61 -4.98 -25.04
C PRO A 153 4.33 -4.52 -24.33
N THR A 154 3.89 -3.30 -24.60
CA THR A 154 2.68 -2.73 -23.98
C THR A 154 1.39 -3.47 -24.37
N LYS A 155 1.42 -4.20 -25.50
CA LYS A 155 0.33 -5.07 -25.96
C LYS A 155 -0.03 -6.20 -24.98
N TRP A 156 0.84 -6.51 -24.02
CA TRP A 156 0.58 -7.55 -23.02
C TRP A 156 -0.16 -7.04 -21.78
N ASN A 157 -0.34 -5.72 -21.65
CA ASN A 157 -1.06 -5.14 -20.52
C ASN A 157 -2.57 -5.17 -20.74
N TRP A 158 -3.30 -5.21 -19.65
CA TRP A 158 -4.74 -5.05 -19.60
C TRP A 158 -5.06 -3.57 -19.62
N ASN A 159 -5.78 -3.14 -20.65
CA ASN A 159 -6.29 -1.78 -20.74
C ASN A 159 -7.64 -1.64 -20.03
N THR A 160 -8.35 -2.75 -19.81
CA THR A 160 -9.67 -2.82 -19.18
C THR A 160 -9.68 -3.93 -18.12
N PRO A 161 -10.57 -3.89 -17.11
CA PRO A 161 -10.69 -4.94 -16.10
C PRO A 161 -11.30 -6.24 -16.66
N ASN A 162 -11.94 -6.19 -17.83
CA ASN A 162 -12.68 -7.31 -18.39
C ASN A 162 -11.77 -8.17 -19.29
N VAL A 163 -10.86 -8.90 -18.65
CA VAL A 163 -9.86 -9.76 -19.30
C VAL A 163 -9.99 -11.21 -18.85
N LYS A 164 -9.69 -12.16 -19.74
CA LYS A 164 -9.73 -13.59 -19.44
C LYS A 164 -8.77 -13.91 -18.29
N GLY A 165 -9.28 -14.46 -17.19
CA GLY A 165 -8.48 -14.77 -16.00
C GLY A 165 -8.11 -13.56 -15.15
N GLY A 166 -8.66 -12.36 -15.42
CA GLY A 166 -8.41 -11.16 -14.60
C GLY A 166 -8.83 -11.32 -13.14
N ASN A 167 -9.81 -12.18 -12.86
CA ASN A 167 -10.24 -12.52 -11.51
C ASN A 167 -9.20 -13.32 -10.70
N LYS A 168 -8.16 -13.85 -11.34
CA LYS A 168 -7.09 -14.60 -10.66
C LYS A 168 -5.92 -13.71 -10.20
N ALA A 169 -5.85 -12.46 -10.66
CA ALA A 169 -4.78 -11.54 -10.29
C ALA A 169 -5.35 -10.34 -9.53
N PRO A 170 -4.78 -9.97 -8.38
CA PRO A 170 -5.22 -8.77 -7.68
C PRO A 170 -4.86 -7.52 -8.50
N ILE A 171 -5.78 -6.55 -8.59
CA ILE A 171 -5.53 -5.25 -9.23
C ILE A 171 -4.58 -4.39 -8.38
N PHE A 172 -4.59 -4.58 -7.07
CA PHE A 172 -3.90 -3.75 -6.09
C PHE A 172 -3.26 -4.59 -4.99
N SER A 173 -2.14 -4.15 -4.43
CA SER A 173 -1.32 -4.90 -3.46
C SER A 173 -0.86 -4.02 -2.30
N ASP A 174 -0.61 -4.65 -1.15
CA ASP A 174 -0.18 -4.02 0.12
C ASP A 174 1.22 -3.39 0.06
N THR A 175 2.01 -3.79 -0.92
CA THR A 175 3.33 -3.23 -1.24
C THR A 175 3.43 -2.82 -2.71
N MET A 176 4.43 -2.01 -3.02
CA MET A 176 4.77 -1.67 -4.40
C MET A 176 5.37 -2.88 -5.13
N TRP A 177 4.54 -3.57 -5.92
CA TRP A 177 4.98 -4.73 -6.70
C TRP A 177 5.73 -4.31 -7.97
N LYS A 178 7.05 -4.16 -7.86
CA LYS A 178 7.96 -3.99 -9.01
C LYS A 178 8.34 -5.36 -9.59
N GLY A 179 7.47 -5.97 -10.41
CA GLY A 179 7.86 -7.18 -11.17
C GLY A 179 6.71 -8.09 -11.62
N GLY A 180 5.59 -8.07 -10.91
CA GLY A 180 4.35 -8.78 -11.26
C GLY A 180 3.65 -8.02 -12.36
N GLY A 181 3.95 -8.41 -13.58
CA GLY A 181 3.38 -7.86 -14.81
C GLY A 181 3.54 -8.92 -15.89
N PRO A 182 3.08 -8.64 -17.12
CA PRO A 182 3.17 -9.61 -18.20
C PRO A 182 4.60 -10.11 -18.38
N TYR A 183 4.78 -11.42 -18.21
CA TYR A 183 6.00 -12.13 -18.55
C TYR A 183 5.61 -13.28 -19.47
N GLU A 184 6.48 -13.61 -20.41
CA GLU A 184 6.22 -14.68 -21.37
C GLU A 184 6.36 -16.04 -20.67
N THR A 185 5.25 -16.58 -20.20
CA THR A 185 5.06 -18.01 -19.95
C THR A 185 4.04 -18.55 -20.95
N GLY A 186 4.32 -18.40 -22.25
CA GLY A 186 3.46 -18.87 -23.35
C GLY A 186 2.98 -17.78 -24.33
N ILE A 187 2.23 -18.22 -25.35
CA ILE A 187 1.76 -17.39 -26.48
C ILE A 187 0.74 -16.36 -25.97
N GLY A 188 1.16 -15.11 -25.76
CA GLY A 188 0.24 -13.98 -25.73
C GLY A 188 -0.01 -13.25 -24.41
N GLY A 189 0.91 -13.29 -23.44
CA GLY A 189 0.76 -12.46 -22.23
C GLY A 189 -0.49 -12.85 -21.43
N GLU A 190 -0.75 -14.14 -21.27
CA GLU A 190 -1.78 -14.61 -20.34
C GLU A 190 -1.30 -14.37 -18.89
N PRO A 191 -2.19 -13.96 -17.95
CA PRO A 191 -1.82 -13.92 -16.53
C PRO A 191 -1.25 -15.26 -16.08
N PRO A 192 -0.27 -15.29 -15.16
CA PRO A 192 0.17 -16.53 -14.55
C PRO A 192 -1.05 -17.29 -14.02
N GLN A 193 -1.23 -18.52 -14.53
CA GLN A 193 -2.24 -19.43 -14.01
C GLN A 193 -1.74 -19.92 -12.65
N PHE A 194 -2.10 -19.19 -11.59
CA PHE A 194 -1.97 -19.68 -10.22
C PHE A 194 -2.92 -20.85 -9.98
#